data_AF-A0A7S1WJB6-F1
#
_entry.id   AF-A0A7S1WJB6-F1
#
_cell.length_a   1.000
_cell.length_b   1.000
_cell.length_c   1.000
_cell.angle_alpha   90.00
_cell.angle_beta   90.00
_cell.angle_gamma   90.00
#
_symmetry.space_group_name_H-M   'P 1'
#
loop_
_entity.id
_entity.type
_entity.pdbx_description
1 polymer ?
#
loop_
_entity_poly.entity_id
_entity_poly.type
_entity_poly.pdbx_seq_one_letter_code
_entity_poly.pdbx_strand_id
1 'polypeptide(L)'
;VELVCNEQARNAFCAVRPPGHHVGPGGACNTSDLEDDPEGSQGFCLLNNVAVGAAYARCVYRHIIRKVAIVDFDVHHGNGTEAVTRRVKWKRGEADIAREIFVRGVRCKITASAPATCKPWLDPESDAESVFFASIHGYGNGFYPGTGAGCSESSPRIVNVALRASASSAEFRAGVREHILPPLLDFDPDILFVSAGFDGHEDDLIGNCRCVEEDYIWVTKQLLSVANRCCQGRLVSVLEGGYNTRAEMLSPFAQSVAGHVQTLMHTSPNYCYLECEAQAVDDQWLDASHEARAARRKRRRAEMQELDEDSAAEPAAKAPCSGLASSEDGDMDTRPASAEAASMAKEAEEMRLVFGSDDDAAPAAAADAEVAPAPSDAAPEAVDGGPEAAVSPKGSPPTGGEAEEAVASIATEAPLEGLA
;
A
#
# COMPACT_ATOMS: atom_id res chain seq x y z
N VAL A 1 -9.34 3.14 7.63
CA VAL A 1 -10.12 1.92 7.94
C VAL A 1 -11.32 2.25 8.82
N GLU A 2 -11.13 2.74 10.05
CA GLU A 2 -12.22 2.95 11.02
C GLU A 2 -13.40 3.77 10.48
N LEU A 3 -13.15 4.92 9.84
CA LEU A 3 -14.20 5.73 9.21
C LEU A 3 -15.07 4.93 8.22
N VAL A 4 -14.46 3.99 7.51
CA VAL A 4 -15.13 3.16 6.48
C VAL A 4 -15.87 1.97 7.11
N CYS A 5 -15.29 1.35 8.14
CA CYS A 5 -15.92 0.23 8.85
C CYS A 5 -17.02 0.68 9.83
N ASN A 6 -16.96 1.92 10.33
CA ASN A 6 -17.97 2.54 11.18
C ASN A 6 -19.03 3.33 10.38
N GLU A 7 -19.07 3.19 9.05
CA GLU A 7 -20.02 3.85 8.14
C GLU A 7 -20.00 5.40 8.14
N GLN A 8 -18.95 6.01 8.72
CA GLN A 8 -18.75 7.47 8.75
C GLN A 8 -18.29 8.03 7.39
N ALA A 9 -17.67 7.19 6.57
CA ALA A 9 -17.34 7.45 5.18
C ALA A 9 -17.61 6.19 4.35
N ARG A 10 -18.09 6.31 3.10
CA ARG A 10 -18.24 5.13 2.22
C ARG A 10 -16.88 4.58 1.79
N ASN A 11 -15.99 5.48 1.40
CA ASN A 11 -14.62 5.18 0.99
C ASN A 11 -13.64 6.20 1.58
N ALA A 12 -12.34 5.95 1.46
CA ALA A 12 -11.30 6.88 1.89
C ALA A 12 -10.08 6.82 0.97
N PHE A 13 -9.39 7.95 0.80
CA PHE A 13 -8.05 8.05 0.24
C PHE A 13 -7.06 8.45 1.33
N CYS A 14 -5.98 7.68 1.46
CA CYS A 14 -4.92 7.91 2.42
C CYS A 14 -3.67 8.37 1.67
N ALA A 15 -3.42 9.68 1.68
CA ALA A 15 -2.24 10.31 1.10
C ALA A 15 -0.99 10.09 1.99
N VAL A 16 -0.56 8.83 2.12
CA VAL A 16 0.56 8.43 2.98
C VAL A 16 1.88 8.49 2.20
N ARG A 17 2.95 8.96 2.84
CA ARG A 17 4.33 8.63 2.47
C ARG A 17 5.15 8.37 3.75
N PRO A 18 6.15 7.48 3.75
CA PRO A 18 6.64 6.66 2.62
C PRO A 18 5.63 5.62 2.11
N PRO A 19 5.80 5.10 0.88
CA PRO A 19 5.01 4.00 0.32
C PRO A 19 5.21 2.70 1.13
N GLY A 20 4.48 1.64 0.77
CA GLY A 20 4.48 0.37 1.50
C GLY A 20 4.52 -0.93 0.68
N HIS A 21 4.05 -0.95 -0.57
CA HIS A 21 3.74 -2.22 -1.26
C HIS A 21 4.94 -3.16 -1.54
N HIS A 22 6.18 -2.68 -1.43
CA HIS A 22 7.41 -3.49 -1.60
C HIS A 22 7.92 -4.18 -0.32
N VAL A 23 7.46 -3.81 0.88
CA VAL A 23 7.89 -4.48 2.13
C VAL A 23 6.99 -5.66 2.46
N GLY A 24 7.59 -6.82 2.74
CA GLY A 24 6.91 -8.03 3.19
C GLY A 24 6.88 -8.20 4.71
N PRO A 25 6.42 -9.37 5.21
CA PRO A 25 6.28 -9.62 6.66
C PRO A 25 7.60 -9.77 7.43
N GLY A 26 8.73 -9.86 6.73
CA GLY A 26 10.07 -9.82 7.31
C GLY A 26 10.75 -8.46 7.14
N GLY A 27 10.57 -7.81 5.98
CA GLY A 27 11.37 -6.69 5.52
C GLY A 27 11.42 -6.71 3.99
N ALA A 28 12.60 -6.59 3.39
CA ALA A 28 12.76 -6.63 1.94
C ALA A 28 12.52 -8.05 1.38
N CYS A 29 11.64 -8.15 0.39
CA CYS A 29 11.35 -9.36 -0.34
C CYS A 29 12.25 -9.46 -1.58
N ASN A 30 13.37 -10.15 -1.41
CA ASN A 30 14.39 -10.30 -2.43
C ASN A 30 13.85 -10.94 -3.71
N THR A 31 14.40 -10.49 -4.86
CA THR A 31 14.06 -11.01 -6.17
C THR A 31 15.13 -12.01 -6.62
N SER A 32 14.70 -13.24 -6.88
CA SER A 32 15.52 -14.45 -7.08
C SER A 32 16.47 -14.83 -5.91
N ASP A 33 16.16 -15.96 -5.27
CA ASP A 33 17.09 -16.87 -4.56
C ASP A 33 17.92 -16.33 -3.37
N LEU A 34 17.59 -15.16 -2.83
CA LEU A 34 18.10 -14.69 -1.53
C LEU A 34 16.98 -14.72 -0.49
N GLU A 35 17.30 -15.11 0.75
CA GLU A 35 16.35 -15.14 1.86
C GLU A 35 15.76 -13.74 2.14
N ASP A 36 14.53 -13.64 2.65
CA ASP A 36 13.92 -12.37 3.07
C ASP A 36 14.90 -11.61 4.00
N ASP A 37 15.24 -10.36 3.71
CA ASP A 37 16.06 -9.54 4.62
C ASP A 37 15.16 -9.05 5.76
N PRO A 38 15.34 -9.54 7.01
CA PRO A 38 14.44 -9.25 8.13
C PRO A 38 14.64 -7.86 8.75
N GLU A 39 15.63 -7.09 8.28
CA GLU A 39 15.90 -5.72 8.74
C GLU A 39 15.84 -4.69 7.58
N GLY A 40 15.65 -5.16 6.33
CA GLY A 40 15.72 -4.35 5.11
C GLY A 40 14.43 -3.61 4.73
N SER A 41 14.60 -2.40 4.19
CA SER A 41 13.59 -1.68 3.41
C SER A 41 13.75 -1.96 1.91
N GLN A 42 12.68 -1.84 1.13
CA GLN A 42 12.70 -2.14 -0.31
C GLN A 42 11.86 -1.13 -1.09
N GLY A 43 12.32 -0.65 -2.25
CA GLY A 43 11.55 0.24 -3.14
C GLY A 43 10.97 1.47 -2.44
N PHE A 44 11.78 2.16 -1.63
CA PHE A 44 11.39 3.30 -0.78
C PHE A 44 10.34 3.00 0.31
N CYS A 45 9.86 1.75 0.42
CA CYS A 45 8.88 1.32 1.40
C CYS A 45 9.55 0.97 2.73
N LEU A 46 8.96 1.41 3.85
CA LEU A 46 9.43 1.07 5.21
C LEU A 46 8.49 0.11 5.94
N LEU A 47 7.19 0.21 5.68
CA LEU A 47 6.13 -0.60 6.27
C LEU A 47 5.08 -0.85 5.21
N ASN A 48 4.47 -2.04 5.18
CA ASN A 48 3.39 -2.31 4.23
C ASN A 48 2.07 -1.67 4.67
N ASN A 49 1.89 -0.39 4.33
CA ASN A 49 0.74 0.43 4.72
C ASN A 49 -0.61 -0.25 4.41
N VAL A 50 -0.76 -0.77 3.18
CA VAL A 50 -2.01 -1.38 2.71
C VAL A 50 -2.31 -2.71 3.42
N ALA A 51 -1.29 -3.57 3.62
CA ALA A 51 -1.48 -4.84 4.31
C ALA A 51 -1.69 -4.68 5.82
N VAL A 52 -1.05 -3.68 6.46
CA VAL A 52 -1.35 -3.30 7.86
C VAL A 52 -2.80 -2.83 7.99
N GLY A 53 -3.30 -2.03 7.05
CA GLY A 53 -4.70 -1.61 7.01
C GLY A 53 -5.68 -2.78 6.83
N ALA A 54 -5.37 -3.71 5.92
CA ALA A 54 -6.18 -4.90 5.68
C ALA A 54 -6.19 -5.87 6.87
N ALA A 55 -5.03 -6.10 7.49
CA ALA A 55 -4.90 -6.89 8.71
C ALA A 55 -5.69 -6.26 9.87
N TYR A 56 -5.58 -4.94 10.07
CA TYR A 56 -6.36 -4.20 11.08
C TYR A 56 -7.86 -4.36 10.87
N ALA A 57 -8.34 -4.23 9.62
CA ALA A 57 -9.75 -4.43 9.27
C ALA A 57 -10.23 -5.83 9.66
N ARG A 58 -9.50 -6.90 9.29
CA ARG A 58 -9.88 -8.27 9.67
C ARG A 58 -9.81 -8.51 11.16
N CYS A 59 -8.79 -8.00 11.86
CA CYS A 59 -8.60 -8.25 13.29
C CYS A 59 -9.63 -7.53 14.17
N VAL A 60 -9.83 -6.23 13.95
CA VAL A 60 -10.71 -5.38 14.78
C VAL A 60 -12.18 -5.49 14.34
N TYR A 61 -12.43 -5.52 13.03
CA TYR A 61 -13.78 -5.53 12.47
C TYR A 61 -14.24 -6.93 12.02
N ARG A 62 -13.66 -8.01 12.57
CA ARG A 62 -13.95 -9.43 12.24
C ARG A 62 -15.43 -9.86 12.19
N HIS A 63 -16.32 -9.07 12.80
CA HIS A 63 -17.76 -9.30 12.85
C HIS A 63 -18.48 -8.85 11.55
N ILE A 64 -17.86 -7.96 10.76
CA ILE A 64 -18.33 -7.49 9.45
C ILE A 64 -17.30 -7.68 8.32
N ILE A 65 -16.00 -7.74 8.65
CA ILE A 65 -14.91 -7.96 7.69
C ILE A 65 -14.31 -9.35 7.92
N ARG A 66 -14.66 -10.32 7.07
CA ARG A 66 -14.01 -11.65 7.01
C ARG A 66 -13.07 -11.72 5.81
N LYS A 67 -13.53 -11.32 4.63
CA LYS A 67 -12.78 -11.29 3.36
C LYS A 67 -12.21 -9.91 3.07
N VAL A 68 -10.92 -9.82 2.75
CA VAL A 68 -10.28 -8.60 2.22
C VAL A 68 -9.71 -8.84 0.84
N ALA A 69 -9.88 -7.85 -0.03
CA ALA A 69 -9.15 -7.77 -1.29
C ALA A 69 -8.20 -6.59 -1.26
N ILE A 70 -6.99 -6.77 -1.77
CA ILE A 70 -6.04 -5.70 -2.08
C ILE A 70 -5.81 -5.72 -3.59
N VAL A 71 -5.99 -4.58 -4.26
CA VAL A 71 -5.67 -4.40 -5.68
C VAL A 71 -4.60 -3.33 -5.81
N ASP A 72 -3.50 -3.68 -6.48
CA ASP A 72 -2.35 -2.83 -6.71
C ASP A 72 -2.28 -2.42 -8.19
N PHE A 73 -2.30 -1.13 -8.46
CA PHE A 73 -2.11 -0.56 -9.81
C PHE A 73 -0.86 0.31 -9.94
N ASP A 74 0.01 0.34 -8.92
CA ASP A 74 1.36 0.86 -9.06
C ASP A 74 2.10 0.12 -10.19
N VAL A 75 2.92 0.83 -10.96
CA VAL A 75 3.58 0.21 -12.12
C VAL A 75 4.63 -0.83 -11.71
N HIS A 76 5.07 -0.83 -10.47
CA HIS A 76 5.99 -1.82 -9.92
C HIS A 76 5.20 -2.95 -9.24
N HIS A 77 5.70 -4.18 -9.37
CA HIS A 77 5.07 -5.30 -8.68
C HIS A 77 5.10 -5.08 -7.15
N GLY A 78 3.92 -5.11 -6.52
CA GLY A 78 3.71 -5.09 -5.06
C GLY A 78 4.17 -6.38 -4.36
N ASN A 79 5.42 -6.77 -4.60
CA ASN A 79 6.05 -8.02 -4.15
C ASN A 79 6.02 -8.19 -2.63
N GLY A 80 6.10 -7.09 -1.88
CA GLY A 80 5.96 -7.09 -0.43
C GLY A 80 4.54 -7.43 -0.01
N THR A 81 3.55 -6.76 -0.61
CA THR A 81 2.12 -7.05 -0.36
C THR A 81 1.75 -8.48 -0.72
N GLU A 82 2.28 -9.00 -1.84
CA GLU A 82 2.15 -10.41 -2.18
C GLU A 82 2.78 -11.33 -1.11
N ALA A 83 3.99 -11.02 -0.65
CA ALA A 83 4.62 -11.81 0.41
C ALA A 83 3.81 -11.77 1.72
N VAL A 84 3.11 -10.67 2.03
CA VAL A 84 2.17 -10.62 3.16
C VAL A 84 0.94 -11.47 2.90
N THR A 85 0.30 -11.36 1.74
CA THR A 85 -0.91 -12.12 1.42
C THR A 85 -0.64 -13.62 1.34
N ARG A 86 0.53 -14.05 0.88
CA ARG A 86 1.00 -15.44 0.90
C ARG A 86 1.16 -16.05 2.29
N ARG A 87 1.48 -15.26 3.34
CA ARG A 87 1.70 -15.78 4.71
C ARG A 87 0.40 -16.02 5.49
N VAL A 88 -0.52 -16.79 4.91
CA VAL A 88 -1.79 -17.24 5.54
C VAL A 88 -1.63 -18.40 6.54
N LYS A 89 -0.48 -19.09 6.55
CA LYS A 89 -0.18 -20.19 7.49
C LYS A 89 0.93 -19.81 8.46
N TRP A 90 0.88 -20.39 9.67
CA TRP A 90 1.93 -20.23 10.68
C TRP A 90 3.28 -20.71 10.15
N LYS A 91 4.24 -19.80 10.00
CA LYS A 91 5.67 -20.13 9.95
C LYS A 91 6.24 -19.93 11.35
N ARG A 92 6.46 -21.01 12.11
CA ARG A 92 7.27 -20.93 13.33
C ARG A 92 8.73 -20.75 12.90
N GLY A 93 9.33 -19.63 13.26
CA GLY A 93 10.77 -19.41 13.18
C GLY A 93 11.32 -19.02 14.54
N GLU A 94 12.60 -19.27 14.75
CA GLU A 94 13.38 -18.61 15.79
C GLU A 94 13.97 -17.34 15.16
N ALA A 95 13.69 -16.18 15.74
CA ALA A 95 14.39 -14.95 15.40
C ALA A 95 15.55 -14.76 16.38
N ASP A 96 16.76 -14.82 15.85
CA ASP A 96 17.99 -14.59 16.59
C ASP A 96 18.34 -13.10 16.56
N ILE A 97 17.88 -12.34 17.56
CA ILE A 97 18.28 -10.95 17.71
C ILE A 97 19.72 -10.93 18.26
N ALA A 98 20.69 -10.69 17.39
CA ALA A 98 22.09 -10.54 17.75
C ALA A 98 22.46 -9.06 17.94
N ARG A 99 22.99 -8.69 19.11
CA ARG A 99 23.61 -7.37 19.33
C ARG A 99 25.02 -7.50 19.86
N GLU A 100 25.95 -6.77 19.24
CA GLU A 100 27.27 -6.54 19.82
C GLU A 100 27.19 -5.42 20.86
N ILE A 101 27.67 -5.69 22.06
CA ILE A 101 27.89 -4.69 23.11
C ILE A 101 29.35 -4.72 23.56
N PHE A 102 29.88 -3.56 23.96
CA PHE A 102 31.19 -3.45 24.58
C PHE A 102 31.05 -3.43 26.10
N VAL A 103 31.57 -4.45 26.78
CA VAL A 103 31.59 -4.53 28.25
C VAL A 103 33.03 -4.63 28.71
N ARG A 104 33.49 -3.61 29.46
CA ARG A 104 34.86 -3.54 30.01
C ARG A 104 35.98 -3.78 28.99
N GLY A 105 35.79 -3.28 27.76
CA GLY A 105 36.76 -3.44 26.66
C GLY A 105 36.68 -4.75 25.88
N VAL A 106 35.79 -5.67 26.26
CA VAL A 106 35.52 -6.92 25.53
C VAL A 106 34.30 -6.71 24.63
N ARG A 107 34.37 -7.18 23.37
CA ARG A 107 33.20 -7.32 22.49
C ARG A 107 32.43 -8.57 22.89
N CYS A 108 31.18 -8.38 23.29
CA CYS A 108 30.25 -9.45 23.61
C CYS A 108 29.13 -9.45 22.57
N LYS A 109 28.96 -10.53 21.82
CA LYS A 109 27.77 -10.77 21.00
C LYS A 109 26.72 -11.44 21.89
N ILE A 110 25.62 -10.74 22.16
CA ILE A 110 24.44 -11.32 22.81
C ILE A 110 23.48 -11.72 21.70
N THR A 111 23.15 -13.01 21.61
CA THR A 111 22.08 -13.52 20.76
C THR A 111 20.89 -13.86 21.64
N ALA A 112 19.71 -13.33 21.31
CA ALA A 112 18.45 -13.68 21.95
C ALA A 112 17.54 -14.35 20.90
N SER A 113 17.37 -15.66 21.03
CA SER A 113 16.47 -16.46 20.20
C SER A 113 15.06 -16.40 20.77
N ALA A 114 14.11 -15.83 20.02
CA ALA A 114 12.70 -15.81 20.39
C ALA A 114 11.85 -16.49 19.30
N PRO A 115 10.79 -17.23 19.64
CA PRO A 115 9.85 -17.74 18.65
C PRO A 115 9.13 -16.56 17.97
N ALA A 116 9.57 -16.19 16.77
CA ALA A 116 8.99 -15.12 15.99
C ALA A 116 7.81 -15.64 15.19
N THR A 117 6.62 -15.56 15.78
CA THR A 117 5.36 -15.86 15.11
C THR A 117 4.79 -14.59 14.48
N CYS A 118 5.25 -14.26 13.27
CA CYS A 118 4.58 -13.24 12.47
C CYS A 118 3.30 -13.84 11.86
N LYS A 119 2.15 -13.33 12.30
CA LYS A 119 0.83 -13.71 11.80
C LYS A 119 0.09 -12.45 11.32
N PRO A 120 0.19 -12.07 10.03
CA PRO A 120 -0.50 -10.89 9.52
C PRO A 120 -2.03 -11.06 9.45
N TRP A 121 -2.52 -12.31 9.48
CA TRP A 121 -3.91 -12.67 9.24
C TRP A 121 -4.57 -13.37 10.45
N LEU A 122 -5.91 -13.48 10.47
CA LEU A 122 -6.66 -13.76 11.70
C LEU A 122 -6.88 -15.25 12.00
N ASP A 123 -7.00 -16.13 11.01
CA ASP A 123 -7.42 -17.53 11.15
C ASP A 123 -6.66 -18.46 10.18
N PRO A 124 -5.69 -19.26 10.65
CA PRO A 124 -4.82 -20.05 9.76
C PRO A 124 -5.53 -21.13 8.95
N GLU A 125 -6.80 -21.44 9.25
CA GLU A 125 -7.61 -22.41 8.51
C GLU A 125 -8.41 -21.74 7.39
N SER A 126 -9.00 -20.56 7.63
CA SER A 126 -9.82 -19.83 6.63
C SER A 126 -9.13 -18.64 5.94
N ASP A 127 -7.94 -18.22 6.40
CA ASP A 127 -7.21 -17.07 5.85
C ASP A 127 -6.91 -17.22 4.35
N ALA A 128 -6.64 -18.44 3.89
CA ALA A 128 -6.35 -18.75 2.49
C ALA A 128 -7.57 -18.54 1.56
N GLU A 129 -8.79 -18.54 2.09
CA GLU A 129 -10.03 -18.24 1.36
C GLU A 129 -10.53 -16.81 1.63
N SER A 130 -9.87 -16.10 2.55
CA SER A 130 -10.28 -14.79 3.08
C SER A 130 -9.38 -13.62 2.68
N VAL A 131 -8.31 -13.88 1.92
CA VAL A 131 -7.36 -12.89 1.43
C VAL A 131 -7.22 -13.00 -0.09
N PHE A 132 -7.51 -11.90 -0.78
CA PHE A 132 -7.28 -11.72 -2.21
C PHE A 132 -6.21 -10.65 -2.45
N PHE A 133 -5.32 -10.90 -3.40
CA PHE A 133 -4.37 -9.91 -3.91
C PHE A 133 -4.37 -9.92 -5.44
N ALA A 134 -4.36 -8.74 -6.04
CA ALA A 134 -4.03 -8.58 -7.45
C ALA A 134 -3.04 -7.43 -7.64
N SER A 135 -2.11 -7.59 -8.58
CA SER A 135 -1.20 -6.51 -9.01
C SER A 135 -1.10 -6.51 -10.53
N ILE A 136 -1.23 -5.31 -11.12
CA ILE A 136 -0.95 -5.06 -12.54
C ILE A 136 0.23 -4.11 -12.65
N HIS A 137 1.32 -4.59 -13.25
CA HIS A 137 2.62 -3.93 -13.18
C HIS A 137 3.45 -4.20 -14.43
N GLY A 138 4.43 -3.33 -14.70
CA GLY A 138 5.45 -3.58 -15.70
C GLY A 138 6.28 -4.83 -15.35
N TYR A 139 6.61 -5.62 -16.36
CA TYR A 139 7.47 -6.79 -16.24
C TYR A 139 8.37 -6.94 -17.47
N GLY A 140 9.64 -7.26 -17.24
CA GLY A 140 10.63 -7.40 -18.31
C GLY A 140 12.06 -7.27 -17.81
N ASN A 141 13.01 -7.46 -18.73
CA ASN A 141 14.44 -7.46 -18.40
C ASN A 141 14.88 -6.09 -17.84
N GLY A 142 15.39 -6.07 -16.61
CA GLY A 142 15.87 -4.87 -15.93
C GLY A 142 14.79 -3.94 -15.36
N PHE A 143 13.50 -4.30 -15.44
CA PHE A 143 12.44 -3.54 -14.80
C PHE A 143 12.25 -3.98 -13.33
N TYR A 144 12.20 -3.01 -12.42
CA TYR A 144 12.15 -3.24 -10.98
C TYR A 144 10.75 -3.68 -10.52
N PRO A 145 10.61 -4.61 -9.55
CA PRO A 145 11.66 -5.35 -8.85
C PRO A 145 12.14 -6.61 -9.59
N GLY A 146 11.51 -6.98 -10.72
CA GLY A 146 11.84 -8.17 -11.52
C GLY A 146 11.08 -9.43 -11.10
N THR A 147 9.99 -9.30 -10.36
CA THR A 147 9.06 -10.39 -9.98
C THR A 147 7.65 -10.12 -10.53
N GLY A 148 6.71 -11.05 -10.31
CA GLY A 148 5.33 -10.90 -10.78
C GLY A 148 5.10 -11.34 -12.23
N ALA A 149 5.87 -12.32 -12.72
CA ALA A 149 5.98 -12.76 -14.13
C ALA A 149 4.70 -13.24 -14.87
N GLY A 150 3.51 -13.00 -14.33
CA GLY A 150 2.23 -13.51 -14.82
C GLY A 150 1.90 -14.85 -14.18
N CYS A 151 1.04 -14.85 -13.17
CA CYS A 151 0.54 -16.07 -12.54
C CYS A 151 -0.77 -15.78 -11.81
N SER A 152 -1.69 -16.76 -11.81
CA SER A 152 -2.83 -16.78 -10.91
C SER A 152 -2.79 -18.02 -10.02
N GLU A 153 -2.87 -17.80 -8.72
CA GLU A 153 -2.95 -18.86 -7.70
C GLU A 153 -4.30 -18.80 -7.01
N SER A 154 -4.82 -19.95 -6.59
CA SER A 154 -6.17 -20.07 -6.06
C SER A 154 -6.26 -20.04 -4.53
N SER A 155 -5.15 -20.22 -3.80
CA SER A 155 -5.15 -20.33 -2.33
C SER A 155 -3.78 -19.95 -1.72
N PRO A 156 -3.60 -18.72 -1.19
CA PRO A 156 -4.53 -17.58 -1.28
C PRO A 156 -4.73 -17.11 -2.73
N ARG A 157 -5.82 -16.40 -3.00
CA ARG A 157 -6.15 -15.98 -4.36
C ARG A 157 -5.28 -14.79 -4.78
N ILE A 158 -4.27 -15.06 -5.60
CA ILE A 158 -3.27 -14.09 -6.07
C ILE A 158 -3.38 -13.97 -7.60
N VAL A 159 -3.36 -12.75 -8.12
CA VAL A 159 -3.47 -12.47 -9.57
C VAL A 159 -2.41 -11.45 -9.99
N ASN A 160 -1.37 -11.90 -10.68
CA ASN A 160 -0.36 -11.02 -11.27
C ASN A 160 -0.59 -10.83 -12.76
N VAL A 161 -0.71 -9.57 -13.18
CA VAL A 161 -0.85 -9.14 -14.58
C VAL A 161 0.43 -8.43 -15.00
N ALA A 162 1.33 -9.22 -15.60
CA ALA A 162 2.60 -8.75 -16.15
C ALA A 162 2.38 -7.98 -17.45
N LEU A 163 2.49 -6.65 -17.39
CA LEU A 163 2.48 -5.77 -18.56
C LEU A 163 3.86 -5.69 -19.20
N ARG A 164 3.93 -5.76 -20.53
CA ARG A 164 5.16 -5.51 -21.27
C ARG A 164 5.62 -4.05 -21.12
N ALA A 165 6.91 -3.80 -21.34
CA ALA A 165 7.45 -2.46 -21.46
C ALA A 165 6.66 -1.61 -22.48
N SER A 166 6.36 -0.36 -22.08
CA SER A 166 5.53 0.60 -22.82
C SER A 166 4.13 0.10 -23.18
N ALA A 167 3.50 -0.71 -22.32
CA ALA A 167 2.09 -1.10 -22.46
C ALA A 167 1.17 0.13 -22.63
N SER A 168 0.18 0.06 -23.51
CA SER A 168 -0.77 1.16 -23.75
C SER A 168 -1.91 1.20 -22.74
N SER A 169 -2.72 2.28 -22.79
CA SER A 169 -3.95 2.40 -22.02
C SER A 169 -4.87 1.19 -22.28
N ALA A 170 -5.04 0.77 -23.54
CA ALA A 170 -5.84 -0.41 -23.86
C ALA A 170 -5.30 -1.71 -23.24
N GLU A 171 -3.97 -1.91 -23.20
CA GLU A 171 -3.37 -3.11 -22.58
C GLU A 171 -3.50 -3.12 -21.06
N PHE A 172 -3.31 -1.97 -20.40
CA PHE A 172 -3.57 -1.82 -18.96
C PHE A 172 -5.04 -2.11 -18.62
N ARG A 173 -5.98 -1.51 -19.36
CA ARG A 173 -7.42 -1.69 -19.15
C ARG A 173 -7.89 -3.12 -19.44
N ALA A 174 -7.38 -3.75 -20.50
CA ALA A 174 -7.63 -5.16 -20.79
C ALA A 174 -7.13 -6.04 -19.65
N GLY A 175 -5.89 -5.83 -19.18
CA GLY A 175 -5.33 -6.55 -18.03
C GLY A 175 -6.20 -6.47 -16.76
N VAL A 176 -6.68 -5.26 -16.42
CA VAL A 176 -7.65 -5.09 -15.31
C VAL A 176 -8.96 -5.82 -15.60
N ARG A 177 -9.57 -5.57 -16.77
CA ARG A 177 -10.92 -6.03 -17.14
C ARG A 177 -11.03 -7.55 -17.28
N GLU A 178 -10.01 -8.18 -17.86
CA GLU A 178 -10.01 -9.60 -18.22
C GLU A 178 -9.40 -10.49 -17.13
N HIS A 179 -8.49 -9.95 -16.31
CA HIS A 179 -7.75 -10.76 -15.33
C HIS A 179 -8.00 -10.35 -13.86
N ILE A 180 -8.22 -9.07 -13.55
CA ILE A 180 -8.42 -8.63 -12.15
C ILE A 180 -9.91 -8.61 -11.77
N LEU A 181 -10.76 -7.94 -12.55
CA LEU A 181 -12.17 -7.76 -12.17
C LEU A 181 -12.96 -9.08 -12.02
N PRO A 182 -12.82 -10.09 -12.91
CA PRO A 182 -13.61 -11.32 -12.78
C PRO A 182 -13.31 -12.12 -11.49
N PRO A 183 -12.06 -12.47 -11.14
CA PRO A 183 -11.78 -13.22 -9.91
C PRO A 183 -11.94 -12.37 -8.64
N LEU A 184 -11.90 -11.04 -8.73
CA LEU A 184 -12.22 -10.13 -7.63
C LEU A 184 -13.73 -10.09 -7.33
N LEU A 185 -14.57 -10.06 -8.38
CA LEU A 185 -16.03 -10.15 -8.25
C LEU A 185 -16.49 -11.51 -7.74
N ASP A 186 -15.86 -12.60 -8.18
CA ASP A 186 -16.09 -13.96 -7.68
C ASP A 186 -15.61 -14.14 -6.23
N PHE A 187 -14.55 -13.43 -5.83
CA PHE A 187 -14.06 -13.45 -4.45
C PHE A 187 -15.05 -12.81 -3.47
N ASP A 188 -15.85 -11.82 -3.91
CA ASP A 188 -16.88 -11.14 -3.11
C ASP A 188 -16.36 -10.59 -1.77
N PRO A 189 -15.51 -9.53 -1.78
CA PRO A 189 -14.83 -9.00 -0.60
C PRO A 189 -15.76 -8.19 0.32
N ASP A 190 -15.54 -8.25 1.64
CA ASP A 190 -16.25 -7.42 2.62
C ASP A 190 -15.70 -5.98 2.71
N ILE A 191 -14.48 -5.74 2.20
CA ILE A 191 -13.81 -4.44 2.03
C ILE A 191 -12.72 -4.55 0.95
N LEU A 192 -12.56 -3.50 0.15
CA LEU A 192 -11.52 -3.39 -0.88
C LEU A 192 -10.44 -2.39 -0.46
N PHE A 193 -9.19 -2.81 -0.51
CA PHE A 193 -8.01 -1.96 -0.38
C PHE A 193 -7.39 -1.73 -1.75
N VAL A 194 -6.83 -0.54 -1.96
CA VAL A 194 -6.15 -0.18 -3.21
C VAL A 194 -4.76 0.36 -2.90
N SER A 195 -3.73 -0.25 -3.47
CA SER A 195 -2.39 0.33 -3.55
C SER A 195 -2.36 1.23 -4.79
N ALA A 196 -2.31 2.55 -4.58
CA ALA A 196 -2.54 3.55 -5.61
C ALA A 196 -1.23 4.26 -5.99
N GLY A 197 -0.48 3.64 -6.88
CA GLY A 197 0.69 4.24 -7.53
C GLY A 197 0.32 4.93 -8.85
N PHE A 198 0.92 6.08 -9.10
CA PHE A 198 0.65 6.90 -10.30
C PHE A 198 1.89 7.07 -11.20
N ASP A 199 2.87 6.19 -11.02
CA ASP A 199 4.11 6.09 -11.81
C ASP A 199 3.95 5.31 -13.11
N GLY A 200 2.84 4.61 -13.34
CA GLY A 200 2.52 4.01 -14.65
C GLY A 200 2.20 5.01 -15.77
N HIS A 201 2.23 6.31 -15.46
CA HIS A 201 1.90 7.41 -16.36
C HIS A 201 2.96 7.62 -17.46
N GLU A 202 2.55 7.95 -18.70
CA GLU A 202 3.47 8.08 -19.85
C GLU A 202 4.60 9.11 -19.66
N ASP A 203 4.33 10.14 -18.86
CA ASP A 203 5.27 11.21 -18.48
C ASP A 203 6.02 10.96 -17.15
N ASP A 204 5.85 9.81 -16.47
CA ASP A 204 6.61 9.55 -15.23
C ASP A 204 8.12 9.35 -15.48
N LEU A 205 8.94 9.44 -14.43
CA LEU A 205 10.40 9.33 -14.51
C LEU A 205 10.90 7.89 -14.33
N ILE A 206 10.11 7.03 -13.70
CA ILE A 206 10.47 5.64 -13.35
C ILE A 206 9.50 4.63 -14.02
N GLY A 207 8.32 5.11 -14.42
CA GLY A 207 7.32 4.36 -15.17
C GLY A 207 7.80 3.67 -16.44
N ASN A 208 7.19 2.52 -16.72
CA ASN A 208 7.39 1.73 -17.95
C ASN A 208 6.06 1.34 -18.62
N CYS A 209 5.00 2.09 -18.33
CA CYS A 209 3.70 2.00 -19.01
C CYS A 209 3.38 3.35 -19.66
N ARG A 210 2.37 3.38 -20.52
CA ARG A 210 1.86 4.60 -21.18
C ARG A 210 0.43 4.90 -20.73
N CYS A 211 0.18 4.79 -19.42
CA CYS A 211 -1.11 5.18 -18.84
C CYS A 211 -1.24 6.71 -18.84
N VAL A 212 -2.47 7.21 -18.78
CA VAL A 212 -2.78 8.64 -18.63
C VAL A 212 -3.75 8.85 -17.46
N GLU A 213 -4.05 10.11 -17.12
CA GLU A 213 -5.00 10.46 -16.07
C GLU A 213 -6.38 9.79 -16.25
N GLU A 214 -6.87 9.67 -17.49
CA GLU A 214 -8.13 8.98 -17.81
C GLU A 214 -8.12 7.48 -17.44
N ASP A 215 -6.95 6.81 -17.42
CA ASP A 215 -6.84 5.40 -17.04
C ASP A 215 -6.96 5.20 -15.52
N TYR A 216 -6.36 6.10 -14.75
CA TYR A 216 -6.51 6.14 -13.29
C TYR A 216 -7.95 6.45 -12.90
N ILE A 217 -8.62 7.38 -13.58
CA ILE A 217 -10.07 7.63 -13.44
C ILE A 217 -10.87 6.36 -13.77
N TRP A 218 -10.55 5.69 -14.87
CA TRP A 218 -11.27 4.49 -15.32
C TRP A 218 -11.14 3.33 -14.34
N VAL A 219 -9.92 2.97 -13.89
CA VAL A 219 -9.71 1.85 -12.95
C VAL A 219 -10.37 2.14 -11.60
N THR A 220 -10.33 3.40 -11.14
CA THR A 220 -11.02 3.82 -9.91
C THR A 220 -12.53 3.60 -10.00
N LYS A 221 -13.15 3.89 -11.15
CA LYS A 221 -14.58 3.58 -11.39
C LYS A 221 -14.86 2.07 -11.37
N GLN A 222 -13.97 1.26 -11.93
CA GLN A 222 -14.14 -0.21 -11.91
C GLN A 222 -14.10 -0.74 -10.47
N LEU A 223 -13.09 -0.33 -9.70
CA LEU A 223 -12.92 -0.75 -8.30
C LEU A 223 -14.04 -0.22 -7.39
N LEU A 224 -14.55 0.99 -7.62
CA LEU A 224 -15.75 1.49 -6.95
C LEU A 224 -17.01 0.72 -7.33
N SER A 225 -17.15 0.25 -8.58
CA SER A 225 -18.28 -0.61 -8.95
C SER A 225 -18.23 -1.96 -8.24
N VAL A 226 -17.04 -2.56 -8.08
CA VAL A 226 -16.86 -3.77 -7.28
C VAL A 226 -17.23 -3.49 -5.83
N ALA A 227 -16.71 -2.40 -5.25
CA ALA A 227 -16.95 -2.05 -3.85
C ALA A 227 -18.44 -1.75 -3.58
N ASN A 228 -19.12 -1.02 -4.47
CA ASN A 228 -20.56 -0.77 -4.39
C ASN A 228 -21.37 -2.07 -4.38
N ARG A 229 -20.97 -3.07 -5.18
CA ARG A 229 -21.66 -4.36 -5.32
C ARG A 229 -21.42 -5.31 -4.13
N CYS A 230 -20.16 -5.52 -3.75
CA CYS A 230 -19.78 -6.55 -2.77
C CYS A 230 -19.79 -6.02 -1.32
N CYS A 231 -19.32 -4.80 -1.10
CA CYS A 231 -19.08 -4.26 0.24
C CYS A 231 -19.75 -2.90 0.51
N GLN A 232 -20.88 -2.61 -0.15
CA GLN A 232 -21.68 -1.39 0.06
C GLN A 232 -20.89 -0.07 -0.17
N GLY A 233 -19.76 -0.13 -0.88
CA GLY A 233 -18.86 0.97 -1.19
C GLY A 233 -17.57 1.00 -0.36
N ARG A 234 -17.38 0.10 0.62
CA ARG A 234 -16.22 0.08 1.53
C ARG A 234 -14.91 -0.11 0.78
N LEU A 235 -14.24 1.01 0.48
CA LEU A 235 -12.98 1.08 -0.24
C LEU A 235 -11.97 1.97 0.51
N VAL A 236 -10.75 1.49 0.71
CA VAL A 236 -9.63 2.26 1.29
C VAL A 236 -8.47 2.28 0.29
N SER A 237 -8.25 3.43 -0.34
CA SER A 237 -7.12 3.65 -1.25
C SER A 237 -5.94 4.27 -0.49
N VAL A 238 -4.73 3.79 -0.75
CA VAL A 238 -3.48 4.18 -0.08
C VAL A 238 -2.47 4.56 -1.14
N LEU A 239 -1.88 5.76 -1.03
CA LEU A 239 -0.89 6.26 -1.96
C LEU A 239 0.42 5.46 -1.93
N GLU A 240 0.94 5.11 -3.11
CA GLU A 240 2.23 4.42 -3.31
C GLU A 240 3.20 5.28 -4.16
N GLY A 241 3.56 4.83 -5.36
CA GLY A 241 4.47 5.47 -6.30
C GLY A 241 3.89 6.66 -7.08
N GLY A 242 4.72 7.18 -7.98
CA GLY A 242 4.48 8.41 -8.74
C GLY A 242 5.53 9.47 -8.39
N TYR A 243 6.34 9.85 -9.39
CA TYR A 243 7.64 10.50 -9.19
C TYR A 243 7.86 11.73 -10.07
N ASN A 244 7.16 11.87 -11.20
CA ASN A 244 7.16 13.15 -11.92
C ASN A 244 6.23 14.16 -11.24
N THR A 245 6.80 14.95 -10.33
CA THR A 245 6.18 16.09 -9.64
C THR A 245 6.52 17.45 -10.28
N ARG A 246 7.15 17.47 -11.46
CA ARG A 246 7.56 18.71 -12.14
C ARG A 246 6.31 19.50 -12.58
N ALA A 247 6.38 20.83 -12.45
CA ALA A 247 5.24 21.73 -12.59
C ALA A 247 4.12 21.54 -11.53
N GLU A 248 4.45 20.95 -10.38
CA GLU A 248 3.61 20.94 -9.16
C GLU A 248 2.18 20.43 -9.42
N MET A 249 1.17 21.31 -9.36
CA MET A 249 -0.24 20.96 -9.58
C MET A 249 -0.55 20.55 -11.03
N LEU A 250 0.31 20.91 -11.98
CA LEU A 250 0.23 20.50 -13.39
C LEU A 250 1.08 19.24 -13.67
N SER A 251 1.73 18.68 -12.66
CA SER A 251 2.46 17.43 -12.81
C SER A 251 1.51 16.25 -13.13
N PRO A 252 1.94 15.24 -13.90
CA PRO A 252 1.11 14.07 -14.18
C PRO A 252 0.73 13.32 -12.90
N PHE A 253 1.62 13.32 -11.90
CA PHE A 253 1.34 12.79 -10.57
C PHE A 253 0.16 13.52 -9.90
N ALA A 254 0.20 14.86 -9.83
CA ALA A 254 -0.86 15.65 -9.20
C ALA A 254 -2.20 15.52 -9.93
N GLN A 255 -2.17 15.53 -11.27
CA GLN A 255 -3.38 15.38 -12.08
C GLN A 255 -3.99 13.97 -11.97
N SER A 256 -3.16 12.91 -11.95
CA SER A 256 -3.63 11.53 -11.76
C SER A 256 -4.22 11.31 -10.37
N VAL A 257 -3.57 11.80 -9.31
CA VAL A 257 -4.11 11.78 -7.94
C VAL A 257 -5.42 12.56 -7.85
N ALA A 258 -5.50 13.75 -8.46
CA ALA A 258 -6.73 14.54 -8.49
C ALA A 258 -7.87 13.79 -9.19
N GLY A 259 -7.61 13.16 -10.34
CA GLY A 259 -8.59 12.33 -11.06
C GLY A 259 -9.09 11.14 -10.23
N HIS A 260 -8.17 10.45 -9.54
CA HIS A 260 -8.50 9.36 -8.62
C HIS A 260 -9.40 9.84 -7.46
N VAL A 261 -8.99 10.88 -6.74
CA VAL A 261 -9.73 11.41 -5.58
C VAL A 261 -11.08 12.00 -5.99
N GLN A 262 -11.15 12.77 -7.07
CA GLN A 262 -12.43 13.25 -7.60
C GLN A 262 -13.35 12.10 -7.98
N THR A 263 -12.82 10.99 -8.50
CA THR A 263 -13.62 9.80 -8.81
C THR A 263 -14.15 9.12 -7.54
N LEU A 264 -13.33 8.99 -6.48
CA LEU A 264 -13.78 8.48 -5.17
C LEU A 264 -14.91 9.32 -4.57
N MET A 265 -14.84 10.65 -4.69
CA MET A 265 -15.82 11.59 -4.14
C MET A 265 -17.15 11.63 -4.92
N HIS A 266 -17.10 11.61 -6.25
CA HIS A 266 -18.27 11.93 -7.09
C HIS A 266 -18.93 10.72 -7.77
N THR A 267 -18.35 9.52 -7.67
CA THR A 267 -18.98 8.30 -8.22
C THR A 267 -20.20 7.89 -7.40
N SER A 268 -21.34 7.73 -8.05
CA SER A 268 -22.60 7.36 -7.40
C SER A 268 -22.51 6.04 -6.63
N PRO A 269 -23.17 5.92 -5.45
CA PRO A 269 -23.37 4.62 -4.79
C PRO A 269 -24.05 3.56 -5.65
N ASN A 270 -24.86 3.99 -6.63
CA ASN A 270 -25.55 3.11 -7.58
C ASN A 270 -24.76 2.91 -8.89
N TYR A 271 -23.48 3.31 -8.94
CA TYR A 271 -22.64 3.05 -10.10
C TYR A 271 -22.30 1.57 -10.17
N CYS A 272 -22.93 0.89 -11.14
CA CYS A 272 -22.73 -0.52 -11.46
C CYS A 272 -22.10 -0.64 -12.85
N TYR A 273 -21.15 -1.56 -12.96
CA TYR A 273 -20.52 -1.97 -14.21
C TYR A 273 -21.55 -2.45 -15.24
N LEU A 274 -21.43 -1.94 -16.47
CA LEU A 274 -22.16 -2.41 -17.65
C LEU A 274 -21.20 -3.20 -18.54
N GLU A 275 -21.69 -4.28 -19.13
CA GLU A 275 -20.87 -5.34 -19.72
C GLU A 275 -19.99 -4.88 -20.91
N CYS A 276 -18.71 -5.25 -20.82
CA CYS A 276 -17.59 -5.20 -21.79
C CYS A 276 -17.71 -4.44 -23.12
N GLU A 277 -18.70 -4.72 -23.97
CA GLU A 277 -18.62 -4.44 -25.42
C GLU A 277 -18.47 -2.95 -25.77
N ALA A 278 -19.10 -2.06 -24.99
CA ALA A 278 -18.99 -0.61 -25.21
C ALA A 278 -17.61 -0.04 -24.82
N GLN A 279 -16.86 -0.71 -23.93
CA GLN A 279 -15.61 -0.17 -23.39
C GLN A 279 -14.41 -0.40 -24.32
N ALA A 280 -14.37 -1.53 -25.03
CA ALA A 280 -13.25 -1.88 -25.91
C ALA A 280 -13.07 -0.90 -27.10
N VAL A 281 -14.17 -0.26 -27.54
CA VAL A 281 -14.13 0.77 -28.60
C VAL A 281 -13.57 2.09 -28.10
N ASP A 282 -13.88 2.46 -26.85
CA ASP A 282 -13.39 3.68 -26.19
C ASP A 282 -11.87 3.58 -25.93
N ASP A 283 -11.40 2.42 -25.47
CA ASP A 283 -9.98 2.13 -25.25
C ASP A 283 -9.13 2.31 -26.52
N GLN A 284 -9.61 1.82 -27.67
CA GLN A 284 -8.93 1.98 -28.97
C GLN A 284 -8.93 3.43 -29.48
N TRP A 285 -10.00 4.18 -29.21
CA TRP A 285 -10.07 5.61 -29.56
C TRP A 285 -9.14 6.46 -28.69
N LEU A 286 -9.01 6.11 -27.42
CA LEU A 286 -8.07 6.74 -26.49
C LEU A 286 -6.61 6.50 -26.90
N ASP A 287 -6.21 5.24 -27.13
CA ASP A 287 -4.86 4.91 -27.63
C ASP A 287 -4.50 5.74 -28.88
N ALA A 288 -5.38 5.77 -29.90
CA ALA A 288 -5.16 6.55 -31.12
C ALA A 288 -5.11 8.08 -30.86
N SER A 289 -5.92 8.58 -29.92
CA SER A 289 -5.90 9.98 -29.50
C SER A 289 -4.63 10.34 -28.73
N HIS A 290 -4.09 9.41 -27.93
CA HIS A 290 -2.86 9.58 -27.16
C HIS A 290 -1.64 9.56 -28.08
N GLU A 291 -1.58 8.65 -29.06
CA GLU A 291 -0.53 8.67 -30.09
C GLU A 291 -0.53 10.00 -30.86
N ALA A 292 -1.70 10.55 -31.19
CA ALA A 292 -1.81 11.87 -31.81
C ALA A 292 -1.36 13.02 -30.87
N ARG A 293 -1.70 12.97 -29.57
CA ARG A 293 -1.23 13.92 -28.54
C ARG A 293 0.29 13.84 -28.37
N ALA A 294 0.86 12.64 -28.25
CA ALA A 294 2.30 12.39 -28.10
C ALA A 294 3.08 12.84 -29.35
N ALA A 295 2.58 12.55 -30.55
CA ALA A 295 3.15 13.07 -31.81
C ALA A 295 3.16 14.60 -31.85
N ARG A 296 2.07 15.25 -31.39
CA ARG A 296 1.99 16.72 -31.28
C ARG A 296 2.96 17.29 -30.24
N ARG A 297 3.10 16.65 -29.07
CA ARG A 297 4.09 17.00 -28.04
C ARG A 297 5.52 16.89 -28.58
N LYS A 298 5.85 15.78 -29.25
CA LYS A 298 7.15 15.54 -29.88
C LYS A 298 7.46 16.58 -30.97
N ARG A 299 6.48 16.90 -31.82
CA ARG A 299 6.61 17.96 -32.85
C ARG A 299 6.89 19.32 -32.21
N ARG A 300 6.16 19.71 -31.17
CA ARG A 300 6.40 20.96 -30.43
C ARG A 300 7.76 21.01 -29.74
N ARG A 301 8.23 19.88 -29.19
CA ARG A 301 9.56 19.80 -28.58
C ARG A 301 10.66 19.96 -29.63
N ALA A 302 10.51 19.35 -30.80
CA ALA A 302 11.43 19.55 -31.92
C ALA A 302 11.41 21.01 -32.42
N GLU A 303 10.24 21.60 -32.66
CA GLU A 303 10.10 23.02 -33.05
C GLU A 303 10.75 23.97 -32.03
N MET A 304 10.65 23.67 -30.73
CA MET A 304 11.27 24.47 -29.67
C MET A 304 12.79 24.28 -29.61
N GLN A 305 13.30 23.07 -29.88
CA GLN A 305 14.75 22.82 -29.98
C GLN A 305 15.36 23.46 -31.24
N GLU A 306 14.66 23.45 -32.37
CA GLU A 306 15.08 24.17 -33.58
C GLU A 306 15.15 25.69 -33.33
N LEU A 307 14.19 26.26 -32.58
CA LEU A 307 14.23 27.67 -32.17
C LEU A 307 15.38 28.00 -31.19
N ASP A 308 15.67 27.11 -30.25
CA ASP A 308 16.82 27.27 -29.34
C ASP A 308 18.15 27.19 -30.13
N GLU A 309 18.28 26.26 -31.07
CA GLU A 309 19.46 26.12 -31.95
C GLU A 309 19.65 27.30 -32.90
N ASP A 310 18.58 27.82 -33.53
CA ASP A 310 18.62 29.04 -34.34
C ASP A 310 19.00 30.26 -33.49
N SER A 311 18.52 30.36 -32.25
CA SER A 311 18.90 31.45 -31.32
C SER A 311 20.38 31.39 -30.90
N ALA A 312 20.97 30.19 -30.86
CA ALA A 312 22.39 29.98 -30.60
C ALA A 312 23.27 30.21 -31.84
N ALA A 313 22.68 30.32 -33.04
CA ALA A 313 23.38 30.53 -34.30
C ALA A 313 23.58 32.00 -34.69
N GLU A 314 22.91 32.97 -34.04
CA GLU A 314 23.14 34.40 -34.30
C GLU A 314 24.48 34.89 -33.72
N PRO A 315 25.41 35.41 -34.55
CA PRO A 315 26.66 35.96 -34.04
C PRO A 315 26.41 37.33 -33.40
N ALA A 316 26.62 37.43 -32.09
CA ALA A 316 26.48 38.67 -31.32
C ALA A 316 27.25 39.85 -31.96
N ALA A 317 26.51 40.79 -32.54
CA ALA A 317 27.07 41.96 -33.19
C ALA A 317 27.73 42.90 -32.15
N LYS A 318 29.07 42.93 -32.14
CA LYS A 318 29.84 43.86 -31.30
C LYS A 318 29.58 45.32 -31.72
N ALA A 319 28.82 46.04 -30.90
CA ALA A 319 28.86 47.50 -30.92
C ALA A 319 30.26 48.00 -30.46
N PRO A 320 30.83 49.04 -31.10
CA PRO A 320 32.14 49.55 -30.73
C PRO A 320 32.04 50.44 -29.49
N CYS A 321 32.68 50.01 -28.39
CA CYS A 321 32.89 50.87 -27.22
C CYS A 321 34.17 51.68 -27.40
N SER A 322 34.06 52.99 -27.62
CA SER A 322 35.17 53.94 -27.49
C SER A 322 35.21 54.42 -26.04
N GLY A 323 36.33 54.19 -25.34
CA GLY A 323 36.39 54.39 -23.89
C GLY A 323 36.77 55.79 -23.41
N LEU A 324 36.78 55.93 -22.08
CA LEU A 324 37.51 56.92 -21.30
C LEU A 324 37.91 56.26 -19.96
N ALA A 325 39.01 56.73 -19.37
CA ALA A 325 39.83 55.92 -18.47
C ALA A 325 39.62 56.18 -16.97
N SER A 326 40.01 55.16 -16.18
CA SER A 326 40.64 55.24 -14.85
C SER A 326 39.98 56.04 -13.72
N SER A 327 39.59 55.33 -12.66
CA SER A 327 40.30 55.44 -11.37
C SER A 327 40.12 54.16 -10.56
N GLU A 328 41.16 53.81 -9.81
CA GLU A 328 41.13 52.72 -8.82
C GLU A 328 40.51 53.26 -7.52
N ASP A 329 39.68 52.44 -6.87
CA ASP A 329 39.72 52.21 -5.42
C ASP A 329 38.75 51.05 -5.11
N GLY A 330 39.12 50.19 -4.17
CA GLY A 330 38.37 48.97 -3.87
C GLY A 330 37.41 49.14 -2.70
N ASP A 331 36.38 48.29 -2.65
CA ASP A 331 36.09 47.60 -1.40
C ASP A 331 35.45 46.23 -1.65
N MET A 332 35.64 45.33 -0.69
CA MET A 332 35.14 43.96 -0.69
C MET A 332 33.92 43.90 0.22
N ASP A 333 32.71 43.81 -0.33
CA ASP A 333 31.52 43.60 0.50
C ASP A 333 30.50 42.59 -0.05
N THR A 334 29.94 41.86 0.90
CA THR A 334 29.00 40.76 0.78
C THR A 334 27.57 41.26 0.61
N ARG A 335 26.79 40.63 -0.28
CA ARG A 335 25.34 40.89 -0.37
C ARG A 335 24.58 39.97 0.59
N PRO A 336 23.71 40.50 1.47
CA PRO A 336 22.97 39.67 2.43
C PRO A 336 21.73 39.04 1.80
N ALA A 337 21.40 37.83 2.25
CA ALA A 337 20.24 37.03 1.82
C ALA A 337 18.88 37.53 2.37
N SER A 338 18.68 38.84 2.49
CA SER A 338 17.51 39.46 3.14
C SER A 338 16.54 40.16 2.18
N ALA A 339 16.81 40.16 0.87
CA ALA A 339 15.91 40.75 -0.13
C ALA A 339 14.81 39.78 -0.61
N GLU A 340 15.13 38.50 -0.80
CA GLU A 340 14.16 37.49 -1.27
C GLU A 340 13.10 37.17 -0.19
N ALA A 341 13.52 37.09 1.09
CA ALA A 341 12.61 36.87 2.22
C ALA A 341 11.53 37.97 2.36
N ALA A 342 11.85 39.21 1.99
CA ALA A 342 10.91 40.33 2.00
C ALA A 342 9.89 40.29 0.84
N SER A 343 10.22 39.61 -0.26
CA SER A 343 9.29 39.39 -1.38
C SER A 343 8.25 38.33 -1.00
N MET A 344 8.70 37.19 -0.48
CA MET A 344 7.83 36.06 -0.11
C MET A 344 6.83 36.42 1.02
N ALA A 345 7.25 37.26 1.97
CA ALA A 345 6.36 37.75 3.02
C ALA A 345 5.20 38.60 2.47
N LYS A 346 5.41 39.31 1.35
CA LYS A 346 4.43 40.21 0.76
C LYS A 346 3.38 39.47 -0.08
N GLU A 347 3.81 38.44 -0.82
CA GLU A 347 2.90 37.53 -1.54
C GLU A 347 2.02 36.73 -0.56
N ALA A 348 2.57 36.30 0.58
CA ALA A 348 1.81 35.63 1.63
C ALA A 348 0.75 36.53 2.30
N GLU A 349 0.93 37.86 2.29
CA GLU A 349 -0.03 38.83 2.82
C GLU A 349 -1.15 39.13 1.81
N GLU A 350 -0.84 39.28 0.51
CA GLU A 350 -1.86 39.41 -0.54
C GLU A 350 -2.74 38.16 -0.67
N MET A 351 -2.16 36.95 -0.56
CA MET A 351 -2.93 35.70 -0.62
C MET A 351 -3.92 35.55 0.55
N ARG A 352 -3.69 36.26 1.66
CA ARG A 352 -4.56 36.29 2.85
C ARG A 352 -5.72 37.29 2.73
N LEU A 353 -5.68 38.19 1.75
CA LEU A 353 -6.74 39.18 1.47
C LEU A 353 -7.72 38.71 0.38
N VAL A 354 -7.37 37.68 -0.40
CA VAL A 354 -8.25 37.08 -1.42
C VAL A 354 -9.27 36.10 -0.83
N PHE A 355 -8.93 35.45 0.29
CA PHE A 355 -9.82 34.54 1.01
C PHE A 355 -10.37 35.22 2.26
N GLY A 356 -11.55 35.83 2.10
CA GLY A 356 -12.28 36.48 3.19
C GLY A 356 -12.67 35.50 4.31
N SER A 357 -12.81 36.06 5.50
CA SER A 357 -13.11 35.37 6.76
C SER A 357 -14.50 34.75 6.81
N ASP A 358 -14.57 33.48 7.21
CA ASP A 358 -15.72 32.91 7.93
C ASP A 358 -15.24 32.44 9.32
N ASP A 359 -15.31 33.35 10.30
CA ASP A 359 -15.20 33.02 11.72
C ASP A 359 -16.61 32.64 12.23
N ASP A 360 -16.85 31.36 12.52
CA ASP A 360 -17.98 30.95 13.37
C ASP A 360 -17.58 29.82 14.35
N ALA A 361 -17.04 30.28 15.48
CA ALA A 361 -17.05 29.68 16.82
C ALA A 361 -16.99 28.14 16.99
N ALA A 362 -15.79 27.63 17.30
CA ALA A 362 -15.63 26.48 18.19
C ALA A 362 -15.22 26.98 19.61
N PRO A 363 -15.92 26.60 20.70
CA PRO A 363 -15.55 27.03 22.04
C PRO A 363 -14.33 26.26 22.57
N ALA A 364 -13.46 26.98 23.29
CA ALA A 364 -12.19 26.45 23.78
C ALA A 364 -12.36 25.36 24.85
N ALA A 365 -11.53 24.32 24.76
CA ALA A 365 -11.33 23.36 25.85
C ALA A 365 -10.27 23.87 26.84
N ALA A 366 -10.54 23.73 28.14
CA ALA A 366 -9.57 23.99 29.20
C ALA A 366 -9.80 23.05 30.39
N ALA A 367 -8.69 22.68 31.03
CA ALA A 367 -8.55 21.98 32.32
C ALA A 367 -8.95 20.50 32.42
N ASP A 368 -7.91 19.67 32.61
CA ASP A 368 -7.75 18.65 33.66
C ASP A 368 -8.89 17.65 33.94
N ALA A 369 -8.63 16.38 33.60
CA ALA A 369 -9.25 15.23 34.24
C ALA A 369 -8.19 14.14 34.50
N GLU A 370 -8.06 13.71 35.76
CA GLU A 370 -7.09 12.69 36.18
C GLU A 370 -7.45 11.29 35.64
N VAL A 371 -6.42 10.45 35.47
CA VAL A 371 -6.58 9.04 35.06
C VAL A 371 -6.96 8.19 36.27
N ALA A 372 -8.13 7.56 36.23
CA ALA A 372 -8.54 6.48 37.14
C ALA A 372 -8.54 5.12 36.42
N PRO A 373 -8.08 4.02 37.05
CA PRO A 373 -7.89 2.73 36.40
C PRO A 373 -9.17 1.89 36.27
N ALA A 374 -9.14 0.93 35.36
CA ALA A 374 -10.23 -0.02 35.10
C ALA A 374 -10.49 -0.99 36.27
N PRO A 375 -11.74 -1.48 36.45
CA PRO A 375 -12.08 -2.47 37.46
C PRO A 375 -11.65 -3.89 37.05
N SER A 376 -11.15 -4.66 38.02
CA SER A 376 -10.80 -6.08 37.88
C SER A 376 -11.96 -6.99 38.30
N ASP A 377 -12.15 -8.11 37.60
CA ASP A 377 -13.07 -9.17 37.99
C ASP A 377 -12.78 -9.75 39.38
N ALA A 378 -13.83 -9.97 40.18
CA ALA A 378 -13.79 -10.76 41.40
C ALA A 378 -15.06 -11.61 41.52
N ALA A 379 -14.89 -12.90 41.83
CA ALA A 379 -15.95 -13.89 41.98
C ALA A 379 -16.63 -13.80 43.39
N PRO A 380 -17.77 -14.46 43.62
CA PRO A 380 -18.82 -13.94 44.52
C PRO A 380 -18.72 -14.38 46.00
N GLU A 381 -19.42 -13.63 46.85
CA GLU A 381 -19.70 -13.99 48.25
C GLU A 381 -20.74 -15.11 48.40
N ALA A 382 -20.70 -15.80 49.54
CA ALA A 382 -21.60 -16.89 49.91
C ALA A 382 -22.56 -16.48 51.03
N VAL A 383 -23.82 -16.94 50.97
CA VAL A 383 -24.74 -16.95 52.13
C VAL A 383 -25.53 -18.26 52.19
N ASP A 384 -25.27 -18.99 53.28
CA ASP A 384 -26.06 -19.94 54.09
C ASP A 384 -27.43 -20.53 53.61
N GLY A 385 -27.69 -21.79 54.01
CA GLY A 385 -29.02 -22.43 53.92
C GLY A 385 -29.03 -23.95 53.69
N GLY A 386 -28.75 -24.78 54.71
CA GLY A 386 -29.00 -26.24 54.70
C GLY A 386 -30.47 -26.63 54.95
N PRO A 387 -30.83 -27.92 55.21
CA PRO A 387 -29.96 -29.02 55.65
C PRO A 387 -30.22 -30.43 55.04
N GLU A 388 -29.39 -31.41 55.48
CA GLU A 388 -29.65 -32.87 55.57
C GLU A 388 -29.83 -33.72 54.26
N ALA A 389 -29.34 -34.95 54.14
CA ALA A 389 -28.60 -35.84 55.07
C ALA A 389 -27.68 -36.83 54.32
N ALA A 390 -26.58 -37.27 54.96
CA ALA A 390 -25.87 -38.50 54.57
C ALA A 390 -25.07 -39.10 55.74
N VAL A 391 -25.21 -40.42 55.94
CA VAL A 391 -24.55 -41.20 56.99
C VAL A 391 -23.39 -42.01 56.38
N SER A 392 -22.21 -41.97 57.02
CA SER A 392 -21.02 -42.79 56.69
C SER A 392 -21.16 -44.24 57.23
N PRO A 393 -20.15 -45.15 57.25
CA PRO A 393 -18.77 -45.09 56.71
C PRO A 393 -18.27 -46.41 56.03
N LYS A 394 -17.02 -46.40 55.53
CA LYS A 394 -15.89 -47.34 55.88
C LYS A 394 -14.92 -47.63 54.71
N GLY A 395 -13.62 -47.76 55.03
CA GLY A 395 -12.69 -48.66 54.31
C GLY A 395 -11.35 -48.06 53.86
N SER A 396 -10.24 -48.66 54.29
CA SER A 396 -8.86 -48.43 53.81
C SER A 396 -8.00 -49.68 54.08
N PRO A 397 -6.76 -49.81 53.55
CA PRO A 397 -6.28 -49.62 52.17
C PRO A 397 -5.92 -51.03 51.59
N PRO A 398 -4.69 -51.60 51.46
CA PRO A 398 -3.28 -51.10 51.32
C PRO A 398 -2.54 -51.63 50.04
N THR A 399 -1.27 -51.20 49.84
CA THR A 399 -0.20 -51.78 48.94
C THR A 399 -0.45 -51.83 47.41
N GLY A 400 0.53 -51.69 46.51
CA GLY A 400 2.00 -51.50 46.59
C GLY A 400 2.72 -52.32 45.49
N GLY A 401 3.68 -51.75 44.74
CA GLY A 401 4.45 -52.49 43.70
C GLY A 401 5.14 -51.57 42.66
N GLU A 402 6.31 -51.99 42.17
CA GLU A 402 7.27 -51.21 41.35
C GLU A 402 7.43 -51.78 39.90
N ALA A 403 8.43 -51.27 39.16
CA ALA A 403 8.95 -51.66 37.83
C ALA A 403 8.12 -51.20 36.61
N GLU A 404 8.66 -50.43 35.65
CA GLU A 404 9.81 -50.62 34.72
C GLU A 404 9.56 -51.59 33.55
N GLU A 405 9.38 -51.01 32.35
CA GLU A 405 9.93 -51.36 31.01
C GLU A 405 9.21 -50.41 30.01
N ALA A 406 9.82 -49.63 29.13
CA ALA A 406 10.96 -49.81 28.21
C ALA A 406 10.63 -50.59 26.91
N VAL A 407 11.27 -50.13 25.83
CA VAL A 407 11.36 -50.72 24.48
C VAL A 407 10.26 -50.40 23.46
N ALA A 408 10.74 -49.85 22.35
CA ALA A 408 10.06 -49.29 21.20
C ALA A 408 9.85 -50.30 20.03
N SER A 409 9.67 -49.74 18.82
CA SER A 409 9.45 -50.36 17.49
C SER A 409 7.98 -50.71 17.20
N ILE A 410 7.25 -50.04 16.29
CA ILE A 410 7.45 -49.57 14.90
C ILE A 410 6.95 -50.60 13.85
N ALA A 411 5.86 -50.19 13.17
CA ALA A 411 5.40 -50.53 11.82
C ALA A 411 5.19 -52.00 11.40
N THR A 412 4.00 -52.29 10.87
CA THR A 412 3.82 -52.61 9.43
C THR A 412 2.39 -52.30 8.95
N GLU A 413 2.33 -51.68 7.78
CA GLU A 413 1.36 -51.63 6.67
C GLU A 413 -0.10 -52.15 6.79
N ALA A 414 -0.96 -51.47 6.02
CA ALA A 414 -2.40 -51.65 5.82
C ALA A 414 -2.74 -52.71 4.73
N PRO A 415 -3.93 -52.71 4.07
CA PRO A 415 -5.32 -52.50 4.51
C PRO A 415 -6.24 -53.70 4.12
N LEU A 416 -7.55 -53.67 4.46
CA LEU A 416 -8.70 -53.88 3.54
C LEU A 416 -10.03 -54.16 4.28
N GLU A 417 -11.11 -53.57 3.72
CA GLU A 417 -12.50 -54.06 3.62
C GLU A 417 -13.27 -54.63 4.84
N GLY A 418 -14.34 -53.90 5.22
CA GLY A 418 -15.70 -54.39 4.90
C GLY A 418 -16.63 -54.84 6.03
N LEU A 419 -17.86 -54.29 6.00
CA LEU A 419 -19.10 -54.79 6.62
C LEU A 419 -19.21 -54.89 8.15
N ALA A 420 -19.83 -53.88 8.77
CA ALA A 420 -21.18 -53.99 9.37
C ALA A 420 -21.72 -52.59 9.74
#